data_AF-A0A821W4R6-F1
#
_entry.id   AF-A0A821W4R6-F1
#
_cell.length_a   1.000
_cell.length_b   1.000
_cell.length_c   1.000
_cell.angle_alpha   90.00
_cell.angle_beta   90.00
_cell.angle_gamma   90.00
#
_symmetry.space_group_name_H-M   'P 1'
#
loop_
_entity.id
_entity.type
_entity.pdbx_description
1 polymer ?
#
loop_
_entity_poly.entity_id
_entity_poly.type
_entity_poly.pdbx_seq_one_letter_code
_entity_poly.pdbx_strand_id
1 'polypeptide(L)'
;MSPDYVDIVKHCLTSGYLMWKDEFYVQVDGVAMGSPVSPIVADIFVEDFEERALANAPVKPRLYKRYVDDTFVVLPNDKISAFLAHLNSIHNNIKYTVEQENKNCQIVVVKIQCVAKWSHIKDFFEIDNKTPNFVFAPAFTKKCKTKNVRQTSCTSFEPHSGSGLYAKIADGALSTEAAITANVISHMDKLFDALNSDSADLRRGEIFSTNLTAKSPHHKLFQSMKYFLKTLKFMGSLRTPPQEGWIWTINGVERLFKQFANEGIKSRVTRRLQQDPLENLFGCIRGNCGSNSNPTVGTYWDHRM
;
A
#
# COMPACT_ATOMS: atom_id res chain seq x y z
N MET A 1 14.53 23.65 29.84
CA MET A 1 14.24 22.20 29.95
C MET A 1 15.42 21.56 30.65
N SER A 2 15.21 20.66 31.63
CA SER A 2 16.35 19.95 32.22
C SER A 2 17.03 19.11 31.13
N PRO A 3 18.37 18.99 31.13
CA PRO A 3 19.13 18.25 30.11
C PRO A 3 18.58 16.83 29.87
N ASP A 4 18.07 16.21 30.94
CA ASP A 4 17.62 14.82 30.97
C ASP A 4 16.49 14.50 29.98
N TYR A 5 15.55 15.43 29.74
CA TYR A 5 14.42 15.17 28.82
C TYR A 5 14.84 15.12 27.36
N VAL A 6 15.81 15.95 26.96
CA VAL A 6 16.33 15.98 25.58
C VAL A 6 17.06 14.67 25.29
N ASP A 7 17.83 14.17 26.25
CA ASP A 7 18.53 12.90 26.14
C ASP A 7 17.57 11.71 26.06
N ILE A 8 16.47 11.73 26.83
CA ILE A 8 15.42 10.70 26.76
C ILE A 8 14.72 10.73 25.39
N VAL A 9 14.33 11.90 24.88
CA VAL A 9 13.68 12.02 23.57
C VAL A 9 14.62 11.59 22.46
N LYS A 10 15.89 12.02 22.51
CA LYS A 10 16.93 11.59 21.57
C LYS A 10 17.11 10.07 21.61
N HIS A 11 17.09 9.47 22.81
CA HIS A 11 17.11 8.02 22.95
C HIS A 11 15.89 7.38 22.28
N CYS A 12 14.67 7.81 22.60
CA CYS A 12 13.44 7.27 22.01
C CYS A 12 13.37 7.36 20.48
N LEU A 13 13.98 8.39 19.88
CA LEU A 13 14.05 8.56 18.42
C LEU A 13 15.15 7.74 17.75
N THR A 14 16.24 7.45 18.46
CA THR A 14 17.40 6.70 17.92
C THR A 14 17.36 5.21 18.24
N SER A 15 16.63 4.81 19.29
CA SER A 15 16.46 3.42 19.73
C SER A 15 15.24 2.74 19.11
N GLY A 16 14.73 3.27 17.99
CA GLY A 16 13.60 2.68 17.26
C GLY A 16 14.04 1.46 16.46
N TYR A 17 13.94 0.27 17.05
CA TYR A 17 14.21 -0.99 16.38
C TYR A 17 12.91 -1.58 15.82
N LEU A 18 12.89 -1.81 14.51
CA LEU A 18 11.83 -2.52 13.83
C LEU A 18 12.29 -3.97 13.66
N MET A 19 11.58 -4.92 14.26
CA MET A 19 11.83 -6.34 14.02
C MET A 19 11.04 -6.79 12.79
N TRP A 20 11.74 -7.34 11.80
CA TRP A 20 11.13 -7.86 10.58
C TRP A 20 11.85 -9.14 10.16
N LYS A 21 11.10 -10.24 9.97
CA LYS A 21 11.65 -11.58 9.69
C LYS A 21 12.77 -12.00 10.67
N ASP A 22 12.51 -11.82 11.96
CA ASP A 22 13.44 -12.14 13.07
C ASP A 22 14.78 -11.36 13.07
N GLU A 23 14.91 -10.34 12.21
CA GLU A 23 16.05 -9.43 12.13
C GLU A 23 15.68 -8.04 12.64
N PHE A 24 16.62 -7.34 13.29
CA PHE A 24 16.43 -6.00 13.83
C PHE A 24 16.92 -4.92 12.85
N TYR A 25 16.04 -3.98 12.53
CA TYR A 25 16.34 -2.84 11.66
C TYR A 25 16.26 -1.55 12.46
N VAL A 26 17.17 -0.62 12.17
CA VAL A 26 17.15 0.74 12.75
C VAL A 26 16.69 1.71 11.68
N GLN A 27 15.75 2.57 12.03
CA GLN A 27 15.34 3.66 11.14
C GLN A 27 16.45 4.72 11.08
N VAL A 28 16.99 4.95 9.89
CA VAL A 28 18.16 5.82 9.67
C VAL A 28 17.74 7.26 9.34
N ASP A 29 16.56 7.45 8.75
CA ASP A 29 16.01 8.76 8.38
C ASP A 29 14.50 8.84 8.68
N GLY A 30 14.05 10.00 9.12
CA GLY A 30 12.70 10.27 9.60
C GLY A 30 12.38 9.70 10.99
N VAL A 31 11.10 9.77 11.36
CA VAL A 31 10.60 9.28 12.66
C VAL A 31 9.76 8.03 12.49
N ALA A 32 9.77 7.14 13.49
CA ALA A 32 9.04 5.87 13.43
C ALA A 32 7.54 6.10 13.47
N MET A 33 6.84 5.65 12.42
CA MET A 33 5.38 5.67 12.39
C MET A 33 4.83 4.75 13.48
N GLY A 34 4.07 5.32 14.42
CA GLY A 34 3.48 4.60 15.55
C GLY A 34 4.17 4.81 16.91
N SER A 35 5.31 5.51 16.96
CA SER A 35 5.84 5.99 18.24
C SER A 35 5.02 7.20 18.73
N PRO A 36 4.67 7.27 20.03
CA PRO A 36 3.88 8.37 20.60
C PRO A 36 4.61 9.72 20.58
N VAL A 37 5.94 9.72 20.46
CA VAL A 37 6.78 10.94 20.41
C VAL A 37 6.98 11.42 18.97
N SER A 38 6.85 10.52 17.98
CA SER A 38 7.07 10.83 16.57
C SER A 38 6.19 11.96 16.02
N PRO A 39 4.87 12.04 16.31
CA PRO A 39 4.04 13.14 15.81
C PRO A 39 4.53 14.50 16.28
N ILE A 40 4.91 14.61 17.55
CA ILE A 40 5.36 15.88 18.16
C ILE A 40 6.69 16.32 17.54
N VAL A 41 7.62 15.39 17.35
CA VAL A 41 8.94 15.70 16.78
C VAL A 41 8.84 16.02 15.29
N ALA A 42 7.98 15.31 14.56
CA ALA A 42 7.68 15.64 13.16
C ALA A 42 7.06 17.04 13.06
N ASP A 43 6.11 17.38 13.93
CA ASP A 43 5.50 18.71 13.96
C ASP A 43 6.52 19.81 14.21
N ILE A 44 7.44 19.64 15.18
CA ILE A 44 8.51 20.61 15.47
C ILE A 44 9.44 20.78 14.28
N PHE A 45 9.85 19.68 13.65
CA PHE A 45 10.74 19.73 12.49
C PHE A 45 10.08 20.44 11.30
N VAL A 46 8.82 20.10 11.02
CA VAL A 46 8.06 20.73 9.93
C VAL A 46 7.84 22.22 10.22
N GLU A 47 7.55 22.59 11.46
CA GLU A 47 7.42 24.00 11.87
C GLU A 47 8.72 24.79 11.64
N ASP A 48 9.88 24.29 12.07
CA ASP A 48 11.19 24.91 11.79
C ASP A 48 11.49 25.00 10.28
N PHE A 49 11.15 23.95 9.54
CA PHE A 49 11.28 23.95 8.09
C PHE A 49 10.41 25.04 7.45
N GLU A 50 9.16 25.15 7.88
CA GLU A 50 8.18 26.13 7.39
C GLU A 50 8.61 27.56 7.72
N GLU A 51 9.11 27.81 8.92
CA GLU A 51 9.64 29.12 9.31
C GLU A 51 10.79 29.54 8.39
N ARG A 52 11.76 28.65 8.16
CA ARG A 52 12.88 28.91 7.23
C ARG A 52 12.40 29.10 5.80
N ALA A 53 11.39 28.33 5.38
CA ALA A 53 10.82 28.42 4.05
C ALA A 53 10.07 29.74 3.82
N LEU A 54 9.26 30.17 4.79
CA LEU A 54 8.47 31.39 4.75
C LEU A 54 9.32 32.65 4.93
N ALA A 55 10.40 32.58 5.73
CA ALA A 55 11.35 33.69 5.89
C ALA A 55 12.08 34.01 4.58
N ASN A 56 12.49 32.97 3.85
CA ASN A 56 13.24 33.10 2.58
C ASN A 56 12.35 33.05 1.33
N ALA A 57 11.03 33.06 1.49
CA ALA A 57 10.11 32.91 0.37
C ALA A 57 10.22 34.09 -0.61
N PRO A 58 10.36 33.83 -1.93
CA PRO A 58 10.38 34.89 -2.94
C PRO A 58 9.04 35.65 -3.00
N VAL A 59 7.96 34.99 -2.57
CA VAL A 59 6.62 35.58 -2.43
C VAL A 59 6.03 35.11 -1.12
N LYS A 60 5.67 36.06 -0.24
CA LYS A 60 5.01 35.73 1.01
C LYS A 60 3.52 35.42 0.76
N PRO A 61 3.02 34.27 1.23
CA PRO A 61 1.60 33.94 1.14
C PRO A 61 0.75 34.90 2.00
N ARG A 62 -0.48 35.19 1.54
CA ARG A 62 -1.44 35.99 2.32
C ARG A 62 -1.96 35.21 3.53
N LEU A 63 -2.04 33.89 3.39
CA LEU A 63 -2.44 32.97 4.44
C LEU A 63 -1.67 31.67 4.26
N TYR A 64 -1.13 31.15 5.35
CA TYR A 64 -0.49 29.85 5.43
C TYR A 64 -1.03 29.15 6.69
N LYS A 65 -1.63 27.98 6.52
CA LYS A 65 -2.16 27.16 7.61
C LYS A 65 -1.77 25.71 7.37
N ARG A 66 -1.21 25.04 8.36
CA ARG A 66 -0.90 23.61 8.31
C ARG A 66 -1.85 22.82 9.18
N TYR A 67 -2.21 21.62 8.73
CA TYR A 67 -2.87 20.58 9.51
C TYR A 67 -2.10 19.27 9.32
N VAL A 68 -1.27 18.92 10.32
CA VAL A 68 -0.37 17.76 10.28
C VAL A 68 0.52 17.81 9.03
N ASP A 69 0.22 17.00 8.01
CA ASP A 69 1.00 16.89 6.76
C ASP A 69 0.44 17.78 5.62
N ASP A 70 -0.77 18.33 5.77
CA ASP A 70 -1.43 19.13 4.74
C ASP A 70 -1.23 20.63 5.00
N THR A 71 -0.90 21.39 3.96
CA THR A 71 -0.77 22.85 4.04
C THR A 71 -1.77 23.54 3.14
N PHE A 72 -2.39 24.59 3.68
CA PHE A 72 -3.35 25.47 3.05
C PHE A 72 -2.71 26.84 2.84
N VAL A 73 -2.50 27.20 1.59
CA VAL A 73 -1.78 28.43 1.23
C VAL A 73 -2.61 29.29 0.28
N VAL A 74 -2.66 30.58 0.56
CA VAL A 74 -3.31 31.58 -0.30
C VAL A 74 -2.25 32.47 -0.93
N LEU A 75 -2.08 32.34 -2.25
CA LEU A 75 -1.09 33.04 -3.06
C LEU A 75 -1.71 33.55 -4.37
N PRO A 76 -1.16 34.61 -4.99
CA PRO A 76 -1.51 35.00 -6.35
C PRO A 76 -1.16 33.91 -7.36
N ASN A 77 -2.02 33.69 -8.36
CA ASN A 77 -1.89 32.60 -9.33
C ASN A 77 -0.57 32.59 -10.10
N ASP A 78 -0.04 33.76 -10.42
CA ASP A 78 1.22 33.93 -11.15
C ASP A 78 2.45 33.58 -10.30
N LYS A 79 2.29 33.44 -8.97
CA LYS A 79 3.37 33.19 -8.01
C LYS A 79 3.41 31.77 -7.46
N ILE A 80 2.39 30.95 -7.73
CA ILE A 80 2.28 29.60 -7.18
C ILE A 80 3.47 28.71 -7.63
N SER A 81 3.83 28.75 -8.91
CA SER A 81 4.94 27.96 -9.46
C SER A 81 6.29 28.33 -8.85
N ALA A 82 6.54 29.64 -8.66
CA ALA A 82 7.77 30.14 -8.04
C ALA A 82 7.86 29.74 -6.56
N PHE A 83 6.75 29.82 -5.83
CA PHE A 83 6.69 29.40 -4.43
C PHE A 83 6.89 27.89 -4.28
N LEU A 84 6.27 27.09 -5.16
CA LEU A 84 6.44 25.63 -5.17
C LEU A 84 7.89 25.21 -5.45
N ALA A 85 8.54 25.86 -6.41
CA ALA A 85 9.94 25.60 -6.74
C ALA A 85 10.86 25.94 -5.55
N HIS A 86 10.59 27.05 -4.85
CA HIS A 86 11.30 27.43 -3.64
C HIS A 86 11.17 26.36 -2.55
N LEU A 87 9.96 25.94 -2.20
CA LEU A 87 9.74 24.91 -1.17
C LEU A 87 10.49 23.61 -1.49
N ASN A 88 10.47 23.19 -2.75
CA ASN A 88 11.15 21.98 -3.22
C ASN A 88 12.68 22.08 -3.31
N SER A 89 13.23 23.29 -3.19
CA SER A 89 14.67 23.55 -3.22
C SER A 89 15.33 23.50 -1.84
N ILE A 90 14.55 23.63 -0.75
CA ILE A 90 15.08 23.76 0.62
C ILE A 90 15.53 22.39 1.17
N HIS A 91 14.83 21.31 0.81
CA HIS A 91 15.16 19.97 1.28
C HIS A 91 15.07 18.94 0.15
N ASN A 92 16.08 18.07 0.06
CA ASN A 92 16.17 17.07 -1.00
C ASN A 92 15.11 15.97 -0.85
N ASN A 93 14.77 15.60 0.39
CA ASN A 93 13.88 14.46 0.67
C ASN A 93 12.39 14.85 0.83
N ILE A 94 12.06 16.15 0.87
CA ILE A 94 10.67 16.62 1.05
C ILE A 94 10.20 17.27 -0.25
N LYS A 95 9.09 16.79 -0.81
CA LYS A 95 8.54 17.31 -2.07
C LYS A 95 7.11 17.82 -1.92
N TYR A 96 6.95 19.11 -2.18
CA TYR A 96 5.70 19.85 -2.21
C TYR A 96 5.07 19.74 -3.62
N THR A 97 3.76 19.46 -3.72
CA THR A 97 2.94 19.58 -4.95
C THR A 97 1.83 20.61 -4.77
N VAL A 98 1.02 20.89 -5.80
CA VAL A 98 -0.09 21.87 -5.70
C VAL A 98 -1.37 21.25 -6.24
N GLU A 99 -2.43 21.29 -5.45
CA GLU A 99 -3.82 21.09 -5.92
C GLU A 99 -4.54 22.45 -5.88
N GLN A 100 -5.13 22.87 -7.02
CA GLN A 100 -5.87 24.13 -7.16
C GLN A 100 -7.38 23.89 -7.08
N GLU A 101 -8.09 24.71 -6.31
CA GLU A 101 -9.56 24.72 -6.27
C GLU A 101 -10.13 25.77 -7.24
N ASN A 102 -11.19 25.42 -7.97
CA ASN A 102 -11.66 26.19 -9.11
C ASN A 102 -12.57 27.37 -8.72
N LYS A 103 -12.21 28.57 -9.22
CA LYS A 103 -12.94 29.87 -9.25
C LYS A 103 -12.89 30.77 -7.99
N ASN A 104 -12.14 31.86 -8.15
CA ASN A 104 -12.16 33.17 -7.44
C ASN A 104 -11.53 33.34 -6.05
N CYS A 105 -11.05 32.29 -5.38
CA CYS A 105 -9.99 32.37 -4.37
C CYS A 105 -9.29 31.01 -4.37
N GLN A 106 -8.05 30.94 -4.86
CA GLN A 106 -7.41 29.66 -5.10
C GLN A 106 -6.64 29.20 -3.87
N ILE A 107 -7.14 28.10 -3.32
CA ILE A 107 -6.57 27.31 -2.25
C ILE A 107 -5.46 26.46 -2.86
N VAL A 108 -4.24 26.56 -2.31
CA VAL A 108 -3.13 25.68 -2.66
C VAL A 108 -3.02 24.63 -1.56
N VAL A 109 -3.42 23.40 -1.86
CA VAL A 109 -3.14 22.23 -1.02
C VAL A 109 -1.86 21.59 -1.51
N VAL A 110 -0.87 21.48 -0.64
CA VAL A 110 0.35 20.74 -0.96
C VAL A 110 0.27 19.31 -0.45
N LYS A 111 0.30 18.35 -1.38
CA LYS A 111 0.40 16.92 -1.05
C LYS A 111 1.77 16.37 -1.42
N ILE A 112 2.36 15.52 -0.58
CA ILE A 112 3.47 14.68 -1.02
C ILE A 112 2.87 13.57 -1.90
N GLN A 113 2.98 13.70 -3.22
CA GLN A 113 2.53 12.66 -4.15
C GLN A 113 3.64 11.65 -4.41
N CYS A 114 3.57 10.53 -3.72
CA CYS A 114 4.40 9.37 -3.98
C CYS A 114 3.83 8.60 -5.19
N VAL A 115 4.59 8.48 -6.28
CA VAL A 115 4.12 7.83 -7.52
C VAL A 115 4.67 6.40 -7.62
N ALA A 116 3.78 5.41 -7.50
CA ALA A 116 4.09 4.03 -7.85
C ALA A 116 4.01 3.84 -9.37
N LYS A 117 5.08 3.31 -9.99
CA LYS A 117 5.18 3.12 -11.44
C LYS A 117 5.31 1.64 -11.80
N TRP A 118 4.69 1.25 -12.91
CA TRP A 118 4.85 -0.09 -13.50
C TRP A 118 6.27 -0.33 -14.04
N SER A 119 6.99 0.73 -14.44
CA SER A 119 8.39 0.63 -14.87
C SER A 119 9.26 0.03 -13.76
N HIS A 120 9.08 0.44 -12.51
CA HIS A 120 9.84 -0.11 -11.37
C HIS A 120 9.67 -1.63 -11.22
N ILE A 121 8.48 -2.16 -11.54
CA ILE A 121 8.21 -3.61 -11.50
C ILE A 121 8.89 -4.32 -12.67
N LYS A 122 8.90 -3.71 -13.87
CA LYS A 122 9.62 -4.25 -15.03
C LYS A 122 11.13 -4.29 -14.78
N ASP A 123 11.69 -3.20 -14.26
CA ASP A 123 13.12 -3.08 -13.97
C ASP A 123 13.53 -4.12 -12.93
N PHE A 124 12.75 -4.26 -11.85
CA PHE A 124 12.93 -5.30 -10.85
C PHE A 124 12.96 -6.69 -11.48
N PHE A 125 11.97 -7.02 -12.32
CA PHE A 125 11.89 -8.31 -12.98
C PHE A 125 13.09 -8.58 -13.91
N GLU A 126 13.52 -7.60 -14.68
CA GLU A 126 14.68 -7.75 -15.57
C GLU A 126 15.99 -7.95 -14.81
N ILE A 127 16.15 -7.27 -13.67
CA ILE A 127 17.32 -7.42 -12.80
C ILE A 127 17.30 -8.78 -12.10
N ASP A 128 16.14 -9.20 -11.58
CA ASP A 128 15.98 -10.44 -10.83
C ASP A 128 16.27 -11.68 -11.69
N ASN A 129 15.82 -11.68 -12.94
CA ASN A 129 16.13 -12.76 -13.90
C ASN A 129 17.58 -12.84 -14.34
N LYS A 130 18.38 -11.77 -14.18
CA LYS A 130 19.83 -11.78 -14.47
C LYS A 130 20.63 -12.41 -13.34
N THR A 131 20.04 -12.60 -12.16
CA THR A 131 20.66 -13.28 -11.00
C THR A 131 20.04 -14.67 -10.79
N PRO A 132 20.43 -15.70 -11.56
CA PRO A 132 19.75 -17.00 -11.58
C PRO A 132 19.86 -17.81 -10.28
N ASN A 133 20.79 -17.46 -9.38
CA ASN A 133 20.98 -18.19 -8.12
C ASN A 133 20.07 -17.71 -6.98
N PHE A 134 19.47 -16.52 -7.08
CA PHE A 134 18.57 -15.94 -6.08
C PHE A 134 17.49 -15.09 -6.78
N VAL A 135 16.48 -15.76 -7.32
CA VAL A 135 15.34 -15.13 -7.99
C VAL A 135 14.24 -14.89 -6.95
N PHE A 136 13.87 -13.63 -6.73
CA PHE A 136 12.82 -13.23 -5.80
C PHE A 136 11.41 -13.34 -6.39
N ALA A 137 11.27 -13.32 -7.72
CA ALA A 137 9.98 -13.41 -8.42
C ALA A 137 9.97 -14.48 -9.53
N PRO A 138 10.20 -15.77 -9.21
CA PRO A 138 10.32 -16.84 -10.20
C PRO A 138 9.01 -17.15 -10.95
N ALA A 139 7.83 -16.86 -10.38
CA ALA A 139 6.55 -17.15 -11.03
C ALA A 139 6.10 -16.08 -12.04
N PHE A 140 6.76 -14.93 -12.12
CA PHE A 140 6.45 -13.89 -13.09
C PHE A 140 6.88 -14.34 -14.50
N THR A 141 6.05 -15.10 -15.20
CA THR A 141 6.39 -15.58 -16.55
C THR A 141 6.17 -14.47 -17.61
N LYS A 142 6.77 -14.63 -18.80
CA LYS A 142 6.57 -13.72 -19.97
C LYS A 142 5.09 -13.43 -20.31
N LYS A 143 4.13 -14.22 -19.79
CA LYS A 143 2.67 -14.03 -19.92
C LYS A 143 2.11 -12.82 -19.17
N CYS A 144 2.78 -12.31 -18.12
CA CYS A 144 2.36 -11.08 -17.42
C CYS A 144 2.61 -9.79 -18.24
N LYS A 145 3.08 -9.90 -19.48
CA LYS A 145 3.35 -8.77 -20.39
C LYS A 145 2.13 -8.34 -21.23
N THR A 146 1.02 -9.06 -21.20
CA THR A 146 -0.17 -8.78 -22.03
C THR A 146 -1.34 -8.22 -21.21
N LYS A 147 -2.18 -7.38 -21.84
CA LYS A 147 -3.25 -6.59 -21.20
C LYS A 147 -4.39 -7.39 -20.54
N ASN A 148 -4.49 -8.70 -20.80
CA ASN A 148 -5.56 -9.56 -20.26
C ASN A 148 -4.92 -10.75 -19.54
N VAL A 149 -4.68 -10.59 -18.24
CA VAL A 149 -4.07 -11.60 -17.38
C VAL A 149 -5.19 -12.43 -16.72
N ARG A 150 -5.08 -13.76 -16.71
CA ARG A 150 -5.98 -14.64 -15.93
C ARG A 150 -5.74 -14.40 -14.43
N GLN A 151 -6.76 -14.59 -13.60
CA GLN A 151 -6.69 -14.37 -12.14
C GLN A 151 -5.49 -15.09 -11.48
N THR A 152 -5.12 -16.28 -11.99
CA THR A 152 -3.93 -17.05 -11.62
C THR A 152 -2.57 -16.38 -11.89
N SER A 153 -2.51 -15.35 -12.73
CA SER A 153 -1.29 -14.54 -12.96
C SER A 153 -1.32 -13.15 -12.30
N CYS A 154 -2.47 -12.72 -11.75
CA CYS A 154 -2.51 -11.61 -10.78
C CYS A 154 -2.13 -12.10 -9.37
N THR A 155 -2.44 -13.36 -9.04
CA THR A 155 -1.88 -14.06 -7.86
C THR A 155 -0.38 -14.35 -7.97
N SER A 156 0.26 -14.01 -9.10
CA SER A 156 1.72 -13.97 -9.23
C SER A 156 2.34 -12.68 -8.71
N PHE A 157 1.55 -11.76 -8.14
CA PHE A 157 2.06 -10.89 -7.08
C PHE A 157 2.38 -11.79 -5.90
N GLU A 158 3.54 -12.44 -5.97
CA GLU A 158 4.00 -13.34 -4.93
C GLU A 158 4.23 -12.54 -3.65
N PRO A 159 4.04 -13.15 -2.46
CA PRO A 159 4.27 -12.53 -1.15
C PRO A 159 5.70 -11.94 -0.95
N HIS A 160 6.58 -12.23 -1.90
CA HIS A 160 7.98 -11.85 -1.90
C HIS A 160 8.27 -10.68 -2.85
N SER A 161 7.32 -10.23 -3.66
CA SER A 161 7.53 -9.18 -4.68
C SER A 161 7.89 -7.84 -4.03
N GLY A 162 7.12 -7.40 -3.02
CA GLY A 162 7.43 -6.17 -2.28
C GLY A 162 8.76 -6.26 -1.53
N SER A 163 9.03 -7.40 -0.89
CA SER A 163 10.29 -7.66 -0.17
C SER A 163 11.50 -7.71 -1.13
N GLY A 164 11.34 -8.30 -2.31
CA GLY A 164 12.35 -8.38 -3.35
C GLY A 164 12.68 -7.02 -3.95
N LEU A 165 11.67 -6.17 -4.18
CA LEU A 165 11.92 -4.77 -4.56
C LEU A 165 12.75 -4.06 -3.48
N TYR A 166 12.39 -4.17 -2.20
CA TYR A 166 13.19 -3.56 -1.12
C TYR A 166 14.62 -4.10 -1.06
N ALA A 167 14.81 -5.41 -1.25
CA ALA A 167 16.14 -6.02 -1.28
C ALA A 167 17.01 -5.47 -2.42
N LYS A 168 16.44 -5.32 -3.62
CA LYS A 168 17.17 -4.76 -4.77
C LYS A 168 17.40 -3.25 -4.65
N ILE A 169 16.56 -2.52 -3.92
CA ILE A 169 16.84 -1.12 -3.57
C ILE A 169 18.01 -1.03 -2.57
N ALA A 170 18.03 -1.91 -1.56
CA ALA A 170 19.09 -1.94 -0.55
C ALA A 170 20.46 -2.34 -1.14
N ASP A 171 20.47 -3.22 -2.13
CA ASP A 171 21.66 -3.61 -2.91
C ASP A 171 22.08 -2.53 -3.94
N GLY A 172 21.36 -1.41 -4.01
CA GLY A 172 21.61 -0.32 -4.97
C GLY A 172 21.29 -0.66 -6.43
N ALA A 173 20.72 -1.84 -6.70
CA ALA A 173 20.36 -2.29 -8.04
C ALA A 173 19.09 -1.61 -8.58
N LEU A 174 18.22 -1.11 -7.70
CA LEU A 174 16.96 -0.43 -8.05
C LEU A 174 16.93 0.99 -7.46
N SER A 175 16.33 1.94 -8.18
CA SER A 175 16.18 3.33 -7.72
C SER A 175 15.39 3.40 -6.40
N THR A 176 15.75 4.34 -5.52
CA THR A 176 15.02 4.61 -4.27
C THR A 176 13.58 5.06 -4.52
N GLU A 177 13.25 5.61 -5.71
CA GLU A 177 11.87 5.89 -6.13
C GLU A 177 10.99 4.63 -6.16
N ALA A 178 11.60 3.45 -6.38
CA ALA A 178 10.89 2.18 -6.40
C ALA A 178 10.38 1.75 -5.02
N ALA A 179 10.85 2.37 -3.93
CA ALA A 179 10.39 2.08 -2.57
C ALA A 179 8.89 2.34 -2.42
N ILE A 180 8.37 3.36 -3.11
CA ILE A 180 6.94 3.68 -3.13
C ILE A 180 6.15 2.54 -3.78
N THR A 181 6.63 2.03 -4.92
CA THR A 181 6.02 0.87 -5.59
C THR A 181 6.06 -0.36 -4.70
N ALA A 182 7.20 -0.64 -4.06
CA ALA A 182 7.37 -1.76 -3.13
C ALA A 182 6.38 -1.67 -1.95
N ASN A 183 6.18 -0.46 -1.42
CA ASN A 183 5.25 -0.20 -0.33
C ASN A 183 3.79 -0.47 -0.73
N VAL A 184 3.37 0.02 -1.90
CA VAL A 184 2.01 -0.23 -2.43
C VAL A 184 1.78 -1.74 -2.61
N ILE A 185 2.76 -2.44 -3.19
CA ILE A 185 2.69 -3.89 -3.40
C ILE A 185 2.54 -4.62 -2.06
N SER A 186 3.40 -4.32 -1.09
CA SER A 186 3.37 -4.97 0.22
C SER A 186 2.05 -4.74 0.98
N HIS A 187 1.44 -3.57 0.86
CA HIS A 187 0.13 -3.29 1.46
C HIS A 187 -0.99 -4.12 0.81
N MET A 188 -1.00 -4.18 -0.52
CA MET A 188 -2.01 -4.94 -1.26
C MET A 188 -1.87 -6.45 -1.05
N ASP A 189 -0.65 -6.94 -0.93
CA ASP A 189 -0.31 -8.34 -0.66
C ASP A 189 -0.86 -8.80 0.70
N LYS A 190 -0.55 -8.06 1.78
CA LYS A 190 -1.11 -8.31 3.12
C LYS A 190 -2.64 -8.29 3.13
N LEU A 191 -3.25 -7.36 2.38
CA LEU A 191 -4.70 -7.30 2.25
C LEU A 191 -5.27 -8.51 1.52
N PHE A 192 -4.59 -8.98 0.48
CA PHE A 192 -4.98 -10.17 -0.26
C PHE A 192 -4.92 -11.42 0.62
N ASP A 193 -3.84 -11.62 1.37
CA ASP A 193 -3.70 -12.73 2.31
C ASP A 193 -4.80 -12.72 3.37
N ALA A 194 -5.08 -11.54 3.95
CA ALA A 194 -6.14 -11.35 4.93
C ALA A 194 -7.53 -11.73 4.39
N LEU A 195 -7.78 -11.49 3.11
CA LEU A 195 -9.05 -11.78 2.44
C LEU A 195 -9.07 -13.17 1.77
N ASN A 196 -7.95 -13.88 1.77
CA ASN A 196 -7.79 -15.20 1.18
C ASN A 196 -7.11 -16.19 2.15
N SER A 197 -7.40 -16.06 3.44
CA SER A 197 -6.77 -16.86 4.47
C SER A 197 -7.31 -18.30 4.48
N ASP A 198 -6.43 -19.26 4.72
CA ASP A 198 -6.72 -20.71 4.64
C ASP A 198 -5.93 -21.55 5.64
N SER A 199 -5.48 -20.96 6.75
CA SER A 199 -4.72 -21.70 7.75
C SER A 199 -5.22 -21.43 9.16
N ALA A 200 -5.57 -22.51 9.86
CA ALA A 200 -5.64 -22.54 11.32
C ALA A 200 -4.25 -22.67 11.96
N ASP A 201 -3.22 -22.99 11.17
CA ASP A 201 -1.87 -23.27 11.64
C ASP A 201 -0.96 -22.05 11.42
N LEU A 202 -0.42 -21.49 12.51
CA LEU A 202 0.53 -20.37 12.52
C LEU A 202 1.88 -20.74 11.89
N ARG A 203 2.13 -22.04 11.63
CA ARG A 203 3.41 -22.59 11.16
C ARG A 203 3.79 -22.20 9.72
N ARG A 204 2.92 -21.55 8.95
CA ARG A 204 3.20 -21.09 7.57
C ARG A 204 3.62 -19.61 7.44
N GLY A 205 3.95 -18.93 8.54
CA GLY A 205 4.83 -17.75 8.52
C GLY A 205 4.20 -16.39 8.23
N GLU A 206 2.97 -16.31 7.69
CA GLU A 206 2.33 -15.02 7.42
C GLU A 206 1.10 -14.78 8.29
N ILE A 207 1.21 -13.76 9.14
CA ILE A 207 0.21 -13.40 10.15
C ILE A 207 -1.18 -13.19 9.53
N PHE A 208 -1.25 -12.61 8.33
CA PHE A 208 -2.49 -12.30 7.63
C PHE A 208 -3.05 -13.48 6.81
N SER A 209 -2.28 -14.56 6.65
CA SER A 209 -2.72 -15.79 5.99
C SER A 209 -3.47 -16.73 6.96
N THR A 210 -3.66 -16.29 8.21
CA THR A 210 -4.35 -17.03 9.27
C THR A 210 -5.83 -16.69 9.38
N ASN A 211 -6.58 -17.49 10.13
CA ASN A 211 -7.99 -17.24 10.34
C ASN A 211 -8.26 -15.87 11.01
N LEU A 212 -9.31 -15.20 10.53
CA LEU A 212 -9.87 -14.01 11.14
C LEU A 212 -10.53 -14.39 12.48
N THR A 213 -10.02 -13.83 13.57
CA THR A 213 -10.55 -13.97 14.93
C THR A 213 -10.69 -12.60 15.58
N ALA A 214 -11.43 -12.51 16.69
CA ALA A 214 -11.70 -11.23 17.36
C ALA A 214 -10.42 -10.52 17.84
N LYS A 215 -9.35 -11.27 18.10
CA LYS A 215 -8.04 -10.74 18.55
C LYS A 215 -7.02 -10.65 17.42
N SER A 216 -7.38 -11.08 16.21
CA SER A 216 -6.44 -11.14 15.10
C SER A 216 -6.10 -9.73 14.60
N PRO A 217 -4.87 -9.53 14.08
CA PRO A 217 -4.42 -8.22 13.61
C PRO A 217 -5.12 -7.77 12.32
N HIS A 218 -5.87 -8.65 11.65
CA HIS A 218 -6.67 -8.35 10.47
C HIS A 218 -7.56 -7.12 10.65
N HIS A 219 -8.16 -6.93 11.83
CA HIS A 219 -9.02 -5.76 12.08
C HIS A 219 -8.24 -4.45 11.95
N LYS A 220 -7.01 -4.38 12.49
CA LYS A 220 -6.16 -3.18 12.36
C LYS A 220 -5.75 -2.97 10.91
N LEU A 221 -5.37 -4.04 10.20
CA LEU A 221 -5.04 -3.99 8.78
C LEU A 221 -6.24 -3.50 7.95
N PHE A 222 -7.45 -3.99 8.19
CA PHE A 222 -8.64 -3.55 7.48
C PHE A 222 -8.94 -2.07 7.67
N GLN A 223 -8.75 -1.53 8.88
CA GLN A 223 -8.90 -0.10 9.11
C GLN A 223 -7.84 0.72 8.38
N SER A 224 -6.56 0.33 8.45
CA SER A 224 -5.49 1.05 7.73
C SER A 224 -5.66 0.96 6.22
N MET A 225 -6.06 -0.20 5.69
CA MET A 225 -6.27 -0.41 4.26
C MET A 225 -7.46 0.38 3.72
N LYS A 226 -8.54 0.55 4.48
CA LYS A 226 -9.65 1.43 4.08
C LYS A 226 -9.21 2.88 3.88
N TYR A 227 -8.30 3.38 4.73
CA TYR A 227 -7.72 4.71 4.55
C TYR A 227 -6.78 4.73 3.35
N PHE A 228 -5.84 3.79 3.29
CA PHE A 228 -4.87 3.68 2.19
C PHE A 228 -5.55 3.60 0.82
N LEU A 229 -6.57 2.76 0.65
CA LEU A 229 -7.31 2.63 -0.62
C LEU A 229 -7.97 3.92 -1.08
N LYS A 230 -8.45 4.76 -0.14
CA LYS A 230 -9.03 6.08 -0.45
C LYS A 230 -7.97 7.11 -0.87
N THR A 231 -6.74 6.97 -0.37
CA THR A 231 -5.64 7.86 -0.74
C THR A 231 -5.06 7.58 -2.12
N LEU A 232 -5.25 6.37 -2.66
CA LEU A 232 -4.75 6.02 -3.98
C LEU A 232 -5.46 6.81 -5.08
N LYS A 233 -4.70 7.45 -5.96
CA LYS A 233 -5.19 8.08 -7.20
C LYS A 233 -4.54 7.39 -8.40
N PHE A 234 -5.35 6.99 -9.37
CA PHE A 234 -4.87 6.31 -10.58
C PHE A 234 -4.69 7.32 -11.72
N MET A 235 -3.47 7.45 -12.22
CA MET A 235 -3.13 8.38 -13.31
C MET A 235 -3.22 7.67 -14.67
N GLY A 236 -3.81 8.32 -15.67
CA GLY A 236 -3.74 7.88 -17.07
C GLY A 236 -4.60 6.68 -17.48
N SER A 237 -5.53 6.22 -16.64
CA SER A 237 -6.48 5.16 -17.00
C SER A 237 -7.90 5.69 -17.17
N LEU A 238 -8.57 5.30 -18.27
CA LEU A 238 -10.01 5.58 -18.51
C LEU A 238 -10.93 4.77 -17.58
N ARG A 239 -10.42 3.67 -17.01
CA ARG A 239 -11.13 2.85 -16.02
C ARG A 239 -10.26 2.73 -14.77
N THR A 240 -10.71 3.31 -13.67
CA THR A 240 -10.07 3.14 -12.38
C THR A 240 -10.36 1.72 -11.86
N PRO A 241 -9.37 1.04 -11.26
CA PRO A 241 -9.63 -0.19 -10.51
C PRO A 241 -10.73 0.04 -9.46
N PRO A 242 -11.50 -1.00 -9.08
CA PRO A 242 -12.64 -0.85 -8.19
C PRO A 242 -12.19 -0.63 -6.73
N GLN A 243 -11.71 0.58 -6.40
CA GLN A 243 -11.29 0.97 -5.05
C GLN A 243 -12.43 0.82 -4.03
N GLU A 244 -13.60 1.32 -4.39
CA GLU A 244 -14.82 1.16 -3.60
C GLU A 244 -15.20 -0.31 -3.43
N GLY A 245 -14.96 -1.14 -4.45
CA GLY A 245 -15.17 -2.59 -4.36
C GLY A 245 -14.35 -3.24 -3.27
N TRP A 246 -13.07 -2.89 -3.15
CA TRP A 246 -12.22 -3.38 -2.05
C TRP A 246 -12.71 -2.92 -0.68
N ILE A 247 -13.13 -1.67 -0.55
CA ILE A 247 -13.68 -1.13 0.71
C ILE A 247 -14.98 -1.85 1.07
N TRP A 248 -15.86 -2.12 0.10
CA TRP A 248 -17.08 -2.90 0.31
C TRP A 248 -16.78 -4.33 0.72
N THR A 249 -15.79 -4.98 0.10
CA THR A 249 -15.34 -6.33 0.50
C THR A 249 -14.87 -6.34 1.95
N ILE A 250 -14.00 -5.40 2.34
CA ILE A 250 -13.52 -5.29 3.73
C ILE A 250 -14.70 -5.10 4.70
N ASN A 251 -15.59 -4.16 4.40
CA ASN A 251 -16.76 -3.90 5.24
C ASN A 251 -17.70 -5.11 5.30
N GLY A 252 -17.87 -5.85 4.20
CA GLY A 252 -18.67 -7.07 4.12
C GLY A 252 -18.10 -8.17 5.00
N VAL A 253 -16.79 -8.42 4.92
CA VAL A 253 -16.09 -9.39 5.77
C VAL A 253 -16.19 -9.00 7.25
N GLU A 254 -15.98 -7.73 7.60
CA GLU A 254 -16.13 -7.25 8.99
C GLU A 254 -17.57 -7.41 9.52
N ARG A 255 -18.58 -7.16 8.68
CA ARG A 255 -20.00 -7.32 9.04
C ARG A 255 -20.38 -8.78 9.24
N LEU A 256 -20.00 -9.65 8.30
CA LEU A 256 -20.24 -11.09 8.39
C LEU A 256 -19.58 -11.67 9.64
N PHE A 257 -18.33 -11.29 9.92
CA PHE A 257 -17.63 -11.72 11.13
C PHE A 257 -18.41 -11.37 12.41
N LYS A 258 -18.96 -10.16 12.51
CA LYS A 258 -19.78 -9.74 13.66
C LYS A 258 -21.08 -10.53 13.78
N GLN A 259 -21.80 -10.73 12.67
CA GLN A 259 -23.05 -11.50 12.67
C GLN A 259 -22.82 -12.93 13.16
N PHE A 260 -21.79 -13.57 12.62
CA PHE A 260 -21.41 -14.90 12.99
C PHE A 260 -20.89 -15.06 14.43
N ALA A 261 -20.28 -14.00 14.98
CA ALA A 261 -19.88 -14.00 16.38
C ALA A 261 -21.10 -14.06 17.31
N ASN A 262 -22.22 -13.43 16.93
CA ASN A 262 -23.49 -13.52 17.66
C ASN A 262 -24.08 -14.94 17.62
N GLU A 263 -23.77 -15.73 16.59
CA GLU A 263 -24.13 -17.14 16.46
C GLU A 263 -23.13 -18.08 17.14
N GLY A 264 -22.16 -17.55 17.89
CA GLY A 264 -21.20 -18.32 18.68
C GLY A 264 -19.97 -18.82 17.92
N ILE A 265 -19.79 -18.44 16.65
CA ILE A 265 -18.70 -18.95 15.81
C ILE A 265 -17.50 -17.99 15.83
N LYS A 266 -16.39 -18.40 16.45
CA LYS A 266 -15.30 -17.49 16.88
C LYS A 266 -14.16 -17.23 15.90
N SER A 267 -14.07 -18.02 14.82
CA SER A 267 -12.94 -17.98 13.86
C SER A 267 -13.45 -18.09 12.42
N ARG A 268 -12.79 -17.45 11.47
CA ARG A 268 -13.19 -17.45 10.05
C ARG A 268 -12.02 -17.65 9.09
N VAL A 269 -12.27 -18.50 8.11
CA VAL A 269 -11.42 -18.73 6.94
C VAL A 269 -11.95 -17.82 5.83
N THR A 270 -11.24 -16.76 5.46
CA THR A 270 -11.76 -15.77 4.50
C THR A 270 -11.79 -16.29 3.07
N ARG A 271 -10.94 -17.27 2.72
CA ARG A 271 -10.98 -17.99 1.42
C ARG A 271 -12.35 -18.60 1.11
N ARG A 272 -13.14 -18.99 2.13
CA ARG A 272 -14.48 -19.57 1.95
C ARG A 272 -15.55 -18.56 1.55
N LEU A 273 -15.25 -17.26 1.62
CA LEU A 273 -16.16 -16.20 1.19
C LEU A 273 -16.02 -15.88 -0.30
N GLN A 274 -15.07 -16.51 -0.99
CA GLN A 274 -14.77 -16.28 -2.39
C GLN A 274 -15.57 -17.22 -3.31
N GLN A 275 -15.65 -16.86 -4.60
CA GLN A 275 -16.35 -17.64 -5.61
C GLN A 275 -15.53 -18.84 -6.12
N ASP A 276 -14.27 -18.99 -5.72
CA ASP A 276 -13.35 -20.03 -6.19
C ASP A 276 -13.92 -21.45 -6.15
N PRO A 277 -14.64 -21.90 -5.09
CA PRO A 277 -15.25 -23.24 -5.10
C PRO A 277 -16.26 -23.44 -6.23
N LEU A 278 -17.02 -22.39 -6.58
CA LEU A 278 -17.99 -22.42 -7.68
C LEU A 278 -17.27 -22.40 -9.03
N GLU A 279 -16.20 -21.62 -9.18
CA GLU A 279 -15.38 -21.63 -10.39
C GLU A 279 -14.71 -22.98 -10.63
N ASN A 280 -14.21 -23.61 -9.55
CA ASN A 280 -13.65 -24.95 -9.57
C ASN A 280 -14.70 -25.99 -9.98
N LEU A 281 -15.92 -25.91 -9.44
CA LEU A 281 -17.04 -26.75 -9.87
C LEU A 281 -17.31 -26.61 -11.37
N PHE A 282 -17.38 -25.37 -11.88
CA PHE A 282 -17.55 -25.13 -13.32
C PHE A 282 -16.36 -25.63 -14.14
N GLY A 283 -15.15 -25.57 -13.60
CA GLY A 283 -13.95 -26.18 -14.17
C GLY A 283 -14.08 -27.69 -14.31
N CYS A 284 -14.50 -28.38 -13.25
CA CYS A 284 -14.74 -29.82 -13.24
C CYS A 284 -15.80 -30.22 -14.27
N ILE A 285 -16.92 -29.50 -14.33
CA ILE A 285 -18.00 -29.79 -15.28
C ILE A 285 -17.51 -29.64 -16.72
N ARG A 286 -16.78 -28.56 -17.05
CA ARG A 286 -16.18 -28.40 -18.38
C ARG A 286 -15.13 -29.47 -18.67
N GLY A 287 -14.35 -29.91 -17.67
CA GLY A 287 -13.38 -30.99 -17.80
C GLY A 287 -14.04 -32.32 -18.17
N ASN A 288 -15.24 -32.58 -17.66
CA ASN A 288 -16.03 -33.78 -18.01
C ASN A 288 -16.59 -33.72 -19.45
N CYS A 289 -16.66 -32.55 -20.08
CA CYS A 289 -17.06 -32.38 -21.47
C CYS A 289 -15.93 -32.63 -22.49
N GLY A 290 -14.76 -33.12 -22.05
CA GLY A 290 -13.62 -33.43 -22.91
C GLY A 290 -13.09 -32.19 -23.64
N SER A 291 -13.00 -32.26 -24.97
CA SER A 291 -12.52 -31.13 -25.80
C SER A 291 -13.53 -29.99 -25.93
N ASN A 292 -14.78 -30.16 -25.47
CA ASN A 292 -15.80 -29.12 -25.57
C ASN A 292 -15.66 -28.10 -24.44
N SER A 293 -14.82 -27.09 -24.68
CA SER A 293 -14.57 -26.00 -23.72
C SER A 293 -15.76 -25.04 -23.49
N ASN A 294 -16.83 -25.13 -24.29
CA ASN A 294 -18.03 -24.30 -24.16
C ASN A 294 -19.31 -25.14 -24.32
N PRO A 295 -19.65 -25.97 -23.31
CA PRO A 295 -20.81 -26.84 -23.36
C PRO A 295 -22.13 -26.06 -23.50
N THR A 296 -23.10 -26.63 -24.20
CA THR A 296 -24.47 -26.11 -24.24
C THR A 296 -25.18 -26.40 -22.92
N VAL A 297 -26.28 -25.70 -22.66
CA VAL A 297 -27.10 -25.91 -21.47
C VAL A 297 -27.50 -27.39 -21.32
N GLY A 298 -27.91 -28.06 -22.40
CA GLY A 298 -28.25 -29.49 -22.38
C GLY A 298 -27.08 -30.38 -21.94
N THR A 299 -25.90 -30.21 -22.55
CA THR A 299 -24.71 -30.98 -22.17
C THR A 299 -24.24 -30.71 -20.75
N TYR A 300 -24.51 -29.51 -20.22
CA TYR A 300 -24.21 -29.15 -18.85
C TYR A 300 -25.14 -29.87 -17.84
N TRP A 301 -26.40 -30.12 -18.23
CA TRP A 301 -27.38 -30.85 -17.41
C TRP A 301 -27.24 -32.37 -17.45
N ASP A 302 -26.58 -32.93 -18.48
CA ASP A 302 -26.41 -34.38 -18.64
C ASP A 302 -25.25 -34.94 -17.79
N HIS A 303 -24.30 -34.12 -17.36
CA HIS A 303 -23.18 -34.51 -16.49
C HIS A 303 -23.50 -34.42 -14.99
N ARG A 304 -24.75 -34.71 -14.57
CA ARG A 304 -25.08 -34.79 -13.14
C ARG A 304 -24.23 -35.85 -12.46
N MET A 305 -23.63 -35.48 -11.33
CA MET A 305 -23.02 -36.39 -10.37
C MET A 305 -24.00 -37.47 -9.92
#